data_AF-A0AA45WJ50-F1
#
_entry.id   AF-A0AA45WJ50-F1
#
_cell.length_a   1.000
_cell.length_b   1.000
_cell.length_c   1.000
_cell.angle_alpha   90.00
_cell.angle_beta   90.00
_cell.angle_gamma   90.00
#
_symmetry.space_group_name_H-M   'P 1'
#
loop_
_entity.id
_entity.type
_entity.pdbx_description
1 polymer ?
#
loop_
_entity_poly.entity_id
_entity_poly.type
_entity_poly.pdbx_seq_one_letter_code
_entity_poly.pdbx_strand_id
1 'polypeptide(L)'
;MISSFVVAISLLLIATFSFWYSSKLTLFKKPSFFYSFIVVLISFVMMGITKIILSSLYIAIFVYFLFQIIITNLLFKENLKKSIFTVLLAFVVTIIIGLPILVLAGIALTYLKIPIK
;
A
#
# COMPACT_ATOMS: atom_id res chain seq x y z
N MET A 1 -10.28 16.30 -8.94
CA MET A 1 -8.80 16.24 -9.08
C MET A 1 -8.11 16.33 -7.73
N ILE A 2 -8.29 17.41 -6.95
CA ILE A 2 -7.68 17.55 -5.61
C ILE A 2 -8.11 16.43 -4.65
N SER A 3 -9.41 16.10 -4.62
CA SER A 3 -9.95 14.99 -3.81
C SER A 3 -9.29 13.65 -4.13
N SER A 4 -9.14 13.32 -5.43
CA SER A 4 -8.48 12.09 -5.88
C SER A 4 -6.99 12.04 -5.47
N PHE A 5 -6.31 13.18 -5.52
CA PHE A 5 -4.91 13.30 -5.09
C PHE A 5 -4.75 13.11 -3.59
N VAL A 6 -5.64 13.71 -2.78
CA VAL A 6 -5.66 13.53 -1.32
C VAL A 6 -5.89 12.05 -0.97
N VAL A 7 -6.87 11.41 -1.60
CA VAL A 7 -7.14 9.97 -1.38
C VAL A 7 -5.94 9.10 -1.75
N ALA A 8 -5.27 9.40 -2.87
CA ALA A 8 -4.08 8.67 -3.29
C ALA A 8 -2.93 8.80 -2.27
N ILE A 9 -2.68 10.01 -1.74
CA ILE A 9 -1.68 10.24 -0.69
C ILE A 9 -2.07 9.50 0.60
N SER A 10 -3.34 9.56 1.01
CA SER A 10 -3.81 8.85 2.19
C SER A 10 -3.59 7.34 2.06
N LEU A 11 -3.96 6.75 0.91
CA LEU A 11 -3.73 5.33 0.65
C LEU A 11 -2.24 4.98 0.64
N LEU A 12 -1.40 5.82 0.04
CA LEU A 12 0.05 5.65 0.04
C LEU A 12 0.61 5.62 1.47
N LEU A 13 0.18 6.55 2.33
CA LEU A 13 0.61 6.61 3.72
C LEU A 13 0.12 5.42 4.54
N ILE A 14 -1.14 5.01 4.37
CA ILE A 14 -1.71 3.83 5.04
C ILE A 14 -0.95 2.57 4.64
N ALA A 15 -0.71 2.37 3.35
CA ALA A 15 0.04 1.23 2.85
C ALA A 15 1.51 1.26 3.32
N THR A 16 2.13 2.44 3.36
CA THR A 16 3.49 2.63 3.89
C THR A 16 3.58 2.24 5.36
N PHE A 17 2.65 2.73 6.18
CA PHE A 17 2.58 2.39 7.60
C PHE A 17 2.34 0.90 7.81
N SER A 18 1.41 0.32 7.04
CA SER A 18 1.07 -1.10 7.11
C SER A 18 2.28 -1.98 6.75
N PHE A 19 3.03 -1.60 5.72
CA PHE A 19 4.24 -2.30 5.32
C PHE A 19 5.35 -2.16 6.37
N TRP A 20 5.58 -0.96 6.90
CA TRP A 20 6.54 -0.74 7.96
C TRP A 20 6.22 -1.53 9.23
N TYR A 21 4.96 -1.50 9.67
CA TYR A 21 4.49 -2.26 10.83
C TYR A 21 4.70 -3.77 10.61
N SER A 22 4.34 -4.25 9.42
CA SER A 22 4.55 -5.66 9.04
C SER A 22 6.02 -6.05 9.03
N SER A 23 6.90 -5.18 8.52
CA SER A 23 8.35 -5.41 8.52
C SER A 23 8.91 -5.61 9.94
N LYS A 24 8.37 -4.87 10.93
CA LYS A 24 8.71 -5.04 12.34
C LYS A 24 8.20 -6.37 12.89
N LEU A 25 6.96 -6.73 12.58
CA LEU A 25 6.38 -8.02 12.99
C LEU A 25 7.16 -9.22 12.44
N THR A 26 7.66 -9.11 11.21
CA THR A 26 8.46 -10.16 10.56
C THR A 26 9.95 -10.13 10.93
N LEU A 27 10.34 -9.25 11.85
CA LEU A 27 11.71 -9.12 12.37
C LEU A 27 12.74 -8.92 11.24
N PHE A 28 12.51 -7.89 10.42
CA PHE A 28 13.52 -7.42 9.48
C PHE A 28 14.74 -6.88 10.22
N LYS A 29 15.93 -7.03 9.65
CA LYS A 29 17.21 -6.59 10.23
C LYS A 29 17.25 -5.09 10.47
N LYS A 30 16.64 -4.30 9.57
CA LYS A 30 16.64 -2.82 9.62
C LYS A 30 15.29 -2.25 9.15
N PRO A 31 14.23 -2.32 9.98
CA PRO A 31 12.93 -1.78 9.62
C PRO A 31 13.00 -0.25 9.58
N SER A 32 12.84 0.33 8.39
CA SER A 32 12.88 1.77 8.16
C SER A 32 11.59 2.22 7.49
N PHE A 33 10.98 3.28 8.03
CA PHE A 33 9.77 3.86 7.46
C PHE A 33 10.03 4.45 6.08
N PHE A 34 11.19 5.10 5.89
CA PHE A 34 11.59 5.68 4.60
C PHE A 34 11.76 4.62 3.51
N TYR A 35 12.40 3.49 3.83
CA TYR A 35 12.50 2.38 2.87
C TYR A 35 11.15 1.73 2.59
N SER A 36 10.28 1.63 3.60
CA SER A 36 8.90 1.16 3.41
C SER A 36 8.12 2.07 2.46
N PHE A 37 8.29 3.39 2.58
CA PHE A 37 7.69 4.36 1.69
C PHE A 37 8.15 4.18 0.25
N ILE A 38 9.45 4.01 0.02
CA ILE A 38 10.00 3.78 -1.32
C ILE A 38 9.46 2.48 -1.94
N VAL A 39 9.47 1.39 -1.18
CA VAL A 39 8.94 0.09 -1.63
C VAL A 39 7.49 0.24 -2.10
N VAL A 40 6.65 0.86 -1.27
CA VAL A 40 5.22 1.01 -1.54
C VAL A 40 4.96 1.99 -2.69
N LEU A 41 5.68 3.11 -2.74
CA LEU A 41 5.59 4.11 -3.80
C LEU A 41 5.88 3.49 -5.18
N ILE A 42 7.03 2.82 -5.32
CA ILE A 42 7.41 2.22 -6.60
C ILE A 42 6.41 1.14 -7.02
N SER A 43 5.95 0.31 -6.07
CA SER A 43 4.95 -0.72 -6.35
C SER A 43 3.62 -0.12 -6.84
N PHE A 44 3.16 0.99 -6.25
CA PHE A 44 1.96 1.70 -6.71
C PHE A 44 2.14 2.34 -8.08
N VAL A 45 3.31 2.91 -8.38
CA VAL A 45 3.62 3.47 -9.70
C VAL A 45 3.56 2.37 -10.76
N MET A 46 4.17 1.21 -10.49
CA MET A 46 4.12 0.06 -11.40
C MET A 46 2.71 -0.50 -11.60
N MET A 47 1.90 -0.54 -10.53
CA MET A 47 0.47 -0.88 -10.61
C MET A 47 -0.29 0.11 -11.51
N GLY A 48 -0.02 1.41 -11.37
CA GLY A 48 -0.63 2.46 -12.18
C GLY A 48 -0.28 2.31 -13.66
N ILE A 49 1.02 2.12 -13.97
CA ILE A 49 1.51 1.90 -15.34
C ILE A 49 0.85 0.67 -15.96
N THR A 50 0.80 -0.45 -15.23
CA THR A 50 0.21 -1.70 -15.76
C THR A 50 -1.30 -1.60 -15.94
N LYS A 51 -2.01 -0.89 -15.06
CA LYS A 51 -3.43 -0.60 -15.25
C LYS A 51 -3.68 0.22 -16.52
N ILE A 52 -2.82 1.18 -16.83
CA ILE A 52 -2.94 2.01 -18.05
C ILE A 52 -2.71 1.16 -19.31
N ILE A 53 -1.72 0.25 -19.29
CA ILE A 53 -1.34 -0.53 -20.48
C ILE A 53 -2.30 -1.71 -20.73
N LEU A 54 -2.61 -2.49 -19.70
CA LEU A 54 -3.39 -3.73 -19.84
C LEU A 54 -4.87 -3.59 -19.49
N SER A 55 -5.31 -2.46 -18.91
CA SER A 55 -6.70 -2.20 -18.45
C SER A 55 -7.26 -3.18 -17.39
N SER A 56 -6.60 -4.31 -17.15
CA SER A 56 -7.02 -5.34 -16.19
C SER A 56 -6.53 -5.00 -14.78
N LEU A 57 -7.49 -4.81 -13.86
CA LEU A 57 -7.22 -4.58 -12.44
C LEU A 57 -6.53 -5.77 -11.77
N TYR A 58 -6.91 -7.00 -12.11
CA TYR A 58 -6.32 -8.20 -11.50
C TYR A 58 -4.84 -8.32 -11.79
N ILE A 59 -4.44 -8.02 -13.04
CA ILE A 59 -3.02 -8.07 -13.44
C ILE A 59 -2.25 -6.94 -12.75
N ALA A 60 -2.83 -5.74 -12.66
CA ALA A 60 -2.19 -4.61 -11.98
C ALA A 60 -1.92 -4.92 -10.48
N ILE A 61 -2.89 -5.53 -9.79
CA ILE A 61 -2.72 -5.96 -8.38
C ILE A 61 -1.65 -7.05 -8.26
N PHE A 62 -1.62 -8.01 -9.18
CA PHE A 62 -0.60 -9.05 -9.17
C PHE A 62 0.81 -8.46 -9.37
N VAL A 63 0.95 -7.50 -10.29
CA VAL A 63 2.20 -6.78 -10.53
C VAL A 63 2.62 -5.96 -9.31
N TYR A 64 1.67 -5.32 -8.62
CA TYR A 64 1.94 -4.62 -7.36
C TYR A 64 2.63 -5.56 -6.36
N PHE A 65 2.06 -6.74 -6.11
CA PHE A 65 2.64 -7.72 -5.19
C PHE A 65 4.02 -8.21 -5.62
N LEU A 66 4.20 -8.53 -6.91
CA LEU A 66 5.49 -8.96 -7.44
C LEU A 66 6.58 -7.91 -7.22
N PHE A 67 6.32 -6.66 -7.62
CA PHE A 67 7.29 -5.58 -7.43
C PHE A 67 7.56 -5.30 -5.96
N GLN A 68 6.53 -5.35 -5.11
CA GLN A 68 6.70 -5.16 -3.69
C GLN A 68 7.64 -6.21 -3.09
N ILE A 69 7.50 -7.49 -3.45
CA ILE A 69 8.39 -8.57 -3.00
C ILE A 69 9.83 -8.35 -3.49
N ILE A 70 10.00 -8.05 -4.78
CA ILE A 70 11.31 -7.87 -5.41
C ILE A 70 12.06 -6.69 -4.77
N ILE A 71 11.41 -5.53 -4.67
CA ILE A 71 12.02 -4.31 -4.12
C ILE A 71 12.30 -4.48 -2.63
N THR A 72 11.41 -5.14 -1.89
CA THR A 72 11.63 -5.46 -0.47
C THR A 72 12.89 -6.29 -0.27
N ASN A 73 13.04 -7.35 -1.06
CA ASN A 73 14.23 -8.21 -1.02
C ASN A 73 15.50 -7.40 -1.31
N LEU A 74 15.47 -6.54 -2.33
CA LEU A 74 16.61 -5.71 -2.73
C LEU A 74 16.99 -4.64 -1.68
N LEU A 75 16.01 -3.88 -1.19
CA LEU A 75 16.26 -2.76 -0.27
C LEU A 75 16.58 -3.21 1.15
N PHE A 76 15.86 -4.22 1.67
CA PHE A 76 16.04 -4.68 3.05
C PHE A 76 17.07 -5.82 3.17
N LYS A 77 17.51 -6.42 2.05
CA LYS A 77 18.46 -7.55 2.02
C LYS A 77 18.03 -8.70 2.95
N GLU A 78 16.73 -9.02 2.87
CA GLU A 78 16.08 -10.09 3.63
C GLU A 78 15.91 -11.35 2.80
N ASN A 79 15.61 -12.48 3.44
CA ASN A 79 15.31 -13.71 2.70
C ASN A 79 13.98 -13.57 1.94
N LEU A 80 13.91 -14.11 0.71
CA LEU A 80 12.68 -14.12 -0.11
C LEU A 80 11.44 -14.62 0.64
N LYS A 81 11.58 -15.69 1.45
CA LYS A 81 10.49 -16.22 2.28
C LYS A 81 9.95 -15.18 3.27
N LYS A 82 10.84 -14.42 3.92
CA LYS A 82 10.43 -13.35 4.84
C LYS A 82 9.75 -12.22 4.06
N SER A 83 10.32 -11.79 2.94
CA SER A 83 9.75 -10.72 2.10
C SER A 83 8.32 -11.06 1.65
N ILE A 84 8.08 -12.28 1.19
CA ILE A 84 6.73 -12.74 0.80
C ILE A 84 5.76 -12.67 2.00
N PHE A 85 6.18 -13.20 3.15
CA PHE A 85 5.36 -13.19 4.35
C PHE A 85 5.03 -11.76 4.82
N THR A 86 6.01 -10.85 4.79
CA THR A 86 5.82 -9.43 5.13
C THR A 86 4.85 -8.73 4.19
N VAL A 87 4.95 -8.98 2.88
CA VAL A 87 4.05 -8.38 1.88
C VAL A 87 2.61 -8.84 2.08
N LEU A 88 2.40 -10.14 2.33
CA LEU A 88 1.08 -10.68 2.64
C LEU A 88 0.52 -10.08 3.94
N LEU A 89 1.36 -9.99 4.98
CA LEU A 89 0.95 -9.41 6.26
C LEU A 89 0.64 -7.93 6.13
N ALA A 90 1.42 -7.19 5.33
CA ALA A 90 1.16 -5.78 5.02
C ALA A 90 -0.16 -5.57 4.32
N PHE A 91 -0.55 -6.47 3.42
CA PHE A 91 -1.86 -6.42 2.79
C PHE A 91 -3.00 -6.62 3.79
N VAL A 92 -2.89 -7.61 4.68
CA VAL A 92 -3.86 -7.83 5.76
C VAL A 92 -3.96 -6.61 6.68
N VAL A 93 -2.84 -6.07 7.12
CA VAL A 93 -2.80 -4.85 7.95
C VAL A 93 -3.42 -3.67 7.23
N THR A 94 -3.17 -3.53 5.92
CA THR A 94 -3.77 -2.46 5.09
C THR A 94 -5.30 -2.60 5.03
N ILE A 95 -5.84 -3.82 4.92
CA ILE A 95 -7.29 -4.06 4.96
C ILE A 95 -7.85 -3.69 6.34
N ILE A 96 -7.21 -4.16 7.42
CA ILE A 96 -7.67 -3.91 8.80
C ILE A 96 -7.68 -2.42 9.13
N ILE A 97 -6.70 -1.65 8.66
CA ILE A 97 -6.61 -0.21 8.92
C ILE A 97 -7.44 0.59 7.90
N GLY A 98 -7.39 0.21 6.63
CA GLY A 98 -7.99 0.94 5.52
C GLY A 98 -9.52 0.91 5.51
N LEU A 99 -10.13 -0.24 5.82
CA LEU A 99 -11.60 -0.37 5.84
C LEU A 99 -12.26 0.56 6.87
N PRO A 100 -11.84 0.58 8.15
CA PRO A 100 -12.40 1.50 9.14
C PRO A 100 -12.24 2.96 8.74
N ILE A 101 -11.08 3.35 8.18
CA ILE A 101 -10.85 4.73 7.71
C ILE A 101 -11.81 5.09 6.59
N LEU A 102 -12.03 4.19 5.61
CA LEU A 102 -12.99 4.40 4.52
C LEU A 102 -14.43 4.52 5.04
N VAL A 103 -14.83 3.68 6.00
CA VAL A 103 -16.16 3.72 6.61
C VAL A 103 -16.36 5.04 7.37
N LEU A 104 -15.40 5.44 8.20
CA LEU A 104 -15.46 6.71 8.95
C LEU A 104 -15.47 7.92 8.01
N ALA A 105 -14.71 7.89 6.91
CA ALA A 105 -14.74 8.93 5.90
C ALA A 105 -16.11 9.03 5.22
N GLY A 106 -16.75 7.90 4.90
CA GLY A 106 -18.11 7.87 4.35
C GLY A 106 -19.13 8.45 5.33
N ILE A 107 -19.05 8.09 6.61
CA ILE A 107 -19.90 8.65 7.67
C ILE A 107 -19.69 10.17 7.75
N ALA A 108 -18.44 10.64 7.83
CA ALA A 108 -18.14 12.07 7.91
C ALA A 108 -18.73 12.86 6.73
N LEU A 109 -18.65 12.32 5.50
CA LEU A 109 -19.25 12.93 4.31
C LEU A 109 -20.78 13.03 4.42
N THR A 110 -21.46 11.99 4.91
CA THR A 110 -22.92 12.01 5.09
C THR A 110 -23.39 13.01 6.16
N TYR A 111 -22.64 13.16 7.26
CA TYR A 111 -23.00 14.06 8.36
C TYR A 111 -22.65 15.53 8.06
N LEU A 112 -21.57 15.78 7.31
CA LEU A 112 -21.12 17.15 7.00
C LEU A 112 -21.86 17.80 5.81
N LYS A 113 -22.84 17.11 5.18
CA LYS A 113 -23.57 17.59 3.99
C LYS A 113 -22.64 18.18 2.91
N ILE A 114 -21.44 17.63 2.75
CA ILE A 114 -20.51 18.09 1.72
C ILE A 114 -21.06 17.58 0.39
N PRO A 115 -21.49 18.45 -0.54
CA PRO A 115 -22.05 17.99 -1.81
C PRO A 115 -20.96 17.26 -2.59
N ILE A 116 -21.21 15.98 -2.85
CA ILE A 116 -20.38 15.16 -3.73
C ILE A 116 -20.72 15.62 -5.16
N LYS A 117 -19.86 16.46 -5.73
CA LYS A 117 -19.86 16.83 -7.16
C LYS A 117 -18.72 16.13 -7.87
#